data_AF-A0AAE0PPH4-F1
#
_entry.id   AF-A0AAE0PPH4-F1
#
_cell.length_a   1.000
_cell.length_b   1.000
_cell.length_c   1.000
_cell.angle_alpha   90.00
_cell.angle_beta   90.00
_cell.angle_gamma   90.00
#
_symmetry.space_group_name_H-M   'P 1'
#
loop_
_entity.id
_entity.type
_entity.pdbx_description
1 polymer ?
#
loop_
_entity_poly.entity_id
_entity_poly.type
_entity_poly.pdbx_seq_one_letter_code
_entity_poly.pdbx_strand_id
1 'polypeptide(L)' 'MLPIGLSDTPGEAMVKLYCPKCMDVYTPKSSRHHHTDGAYFGTGFPHMLFMVHPEYRPKRPANQFVPSTGINTESTSGSV' A
#
# COMPACT_ATOMS: atom_id res chain seq x y z
N MET A 1 -0.51 -7.40 -4.34
CA MET A 1 -1.45 -6.47 -3.70
C MET A 1 -2.67 -7.27 -3.27
N LEU A 2 -3.41 -6.80 -2.27
CA LEU A 2 -4.58 -7.49 -1.73
C LEU A 2 -5.78 -6.52 -1.77
N PRO A 3 -7.01 -6.98 -2.05
CA PRO A 3 -8.17 -6.11 -1.97
C PRO A 3 -8.40 -5.66 -0.52
N ILE A 4 -8.91 -4.45 -0.34
CA ILE A 4 -9.25 -3.89 0.98
C ILE A 4 -10.43 -2.93 0.82
N GLY A 5 -11.36 -2.93 1.78
CA GLY A 5 -12.37 -1.90 1.94
C GLY A 5 -11.85 -0.75 2.80
N LEU A 6 -12.23 0.49 2.48
CA LEU A 6 -11.96 1.63 3.38
C LEU A 6 -13.05 1.81 4.44
N SER A 7 -14.19 1.14 4.27
CA SER A 7 -15.30 1.05 5.20
C SER A 7 -15.90 -0.35 5.12
N ASP A 8 -16.47 -0.80 6.24
CA ASP A 8 -17.26 -2.03 6.32
C ASP A 8 -18.77 -1.77 6.06
N THR A 9 -19.16 -0.51 5.86
CA THR A 9 -20.53 -0.12 5.49
C THR A 9 -20.68 -0.13 3.96
N PRO A 10 -21.65 -0.88 3.39
CA PRO A 10 -21.92 -0.86 1.96
C PRO A 10 -22.27 0.55 1.44
N GLY A 11 -21.76 0.89 0.25
CA GLY A 11 -22.01 2.15 -0.44
C GLY A 11 -21.08 3.30 -0.05
N GLU A 12 -20.28 3.18 1.02
CA GLU A 12 -19.40 4.26 1.48
C GLU A 12 -18.12 4.39 0.64
N ALA A 13 -17.53 3.27 0.22
CA ALA A 13 -16.28 3.29 -0.53
C ALA A 13 -16.15 2.07 -1.46
N MET A 14 -15.58 2.31 -2.65
CA MET A 14 -15.22 1.24 -3.59
C MET A 14 -13.93 0.53 -3.15
N VAL A 15 -13.75 -0.70 -3.61
CA VAL A 15 -12.57 -1.52 -3.31
C VAL A 15 -11.27 -0.81 -3.66
N LYS A 16 -10.28 -0.94 -2.79
CA LYS A 16 -8.90 -0.49 -2.99
C LYS A 16 -7.94 -1.67 -2.96
N LEU A 17 -6.68 -1.41 -3.28
CA LEU A 17 -5.60 -2.40 -3.27
C LEU A 17 -4.55 -2.01 -2.23
N TYR A 18 -4.41 -2.84 -1.20
CA TYR A 18 -3.34 -2.74 -0.22
C TYR A 18 -2.03 -3.34 -0.77
N CYS A 19 -0.93 -2.62 -0.62
CA CYS A 19 0.41 -3.13 -0.91
C CYS A 19 1.15 -3.44 0.40
N PRO A 20 1.48 -4.72 0.68
CA PRO A 20 2.17 -5.08 1.92
C PRO A 20 3.64 -4.66 1.97
N LYS A 21 4.23 -4.26 0.84
CA LYS A 21 5.64 -3.81 0.76
C LYS A 21 5.82 -2.35 1.20
N CYS A 22 4.98 -1.44 0.69
CA CYS A 22 5.00 -0.03 1.08
C CYS A 22 3.97 0.31 2.17
N MET A 23 3.11 -0.64 2.55
CA MET A 23 2.06 -0.48 3.57
C MET A 23 1.06 0.62 3.25
N ASP A 24 0.68 0.74 1.97
CA ASP A 24 -0.14 1.84 1.45
C ASP A 24 -1.26 1.31 0.53
N VAL A 25 -2.26 2.14 0.27
CA VAL A 25 -3.53 1.78 -0.40
C VAL A 25 -3.68 2.53 -1.72
N TYR A 26 -4.04 1.79 -2.77
CA TYR A 26 -4.10 2.30 -4.15
C TYR A 26 -5.44 2.02 -4.82
N THR A 27 -5.82 2.87 -5.78
CA THR A 27 -7.00 2.63 -6.64
C THR A 27 -6.67 1.57 -7.70
N PRO A 28 -7.57 0.59 -7.95
CA PRO A 28 -7.38 -0.40 -9.01
C PRO A 28 -7.15 0.26 -10.39
N LYS A 29 -6.16 -0.22 -11.14
CA LYS A 29 -5.82 0.36 -12.46
C LYS A 29 -6.91 0.13 -13.51
N SER A 30 -7.53 -1.05 -13.50
CA SER A 30 -8.59 -1.39 -14.46
C SER A 30 -9.95 -0.88 -13.97
N SER A 31 -10.66 -0.18 -14.86
CA SER A 31 -12.00 0.35 -14.60
C SER A 31 -13.05 -0.71 -14.28
N ARG A 32 -12.81 -1.98 -14.63
CA ARG A 32 -13.69 -3.11 -14.30
C ARG A 32 -13.98 -3.20 -12.80
N HIS A 33 -13.04 -2.79 -11.94
CA HIS A 33 -13.16 -2.91 -10.49
C HIS A 33 -13.57 -1.59 -9.81
N HIS A 34 -13.82 -0.51 -10.58
CA HIS A 34 -14.15 0.80 -10.00
C HIS A 34 -15.54 0.87 -9.37
N HIS A 35 -16.43 -0.06 -9.72
CA HIS A 35 -17.80 -0.14 -9.21
C HIS A 35 -18.01 -1.33 -8.25
N THR A 36 -16.93 -1.95 -7.79
CA THR A 36 -17.01 -3.03 -6.79
C THR A 36 -16.92 -2.41 -5.40
N ASP A 37 -17.93 -2.66 -4.58
CA ASP A 37 -17.99 -2.18 -3.20
C ASP A 37 -16.85 -2.77 -2.35
N GLY A 38 -16.17 -1.92 -1.58
CA GLY A 38 -15.07 -2.32 -0.70
C GLY A 38 -15.54 -3.08 0.54
N ALA A 39 -16.77 -2.85 0.99
CA ALA A 39 -17.33 -3.50 2.19
C ALA A 39 -17.39 -5.04 2.07
N TYR A 40 -17.47 -5.57 0.84
CA TYR A 40 -17.44 -7.02 0.59
C TYR A 40 -16.09 -7.67 0.89
N PHE A 41 -15.02 -6.89 0.96
CA PHE A 41 -13.68 -7.37 1.33
C PHE A 41 -13.34 -7.05 2.78
N GLY A 42 -13.93 -5.98 3.31
CA GLY A 42 -13.72 -5.49 4.66
C GLY A 42 -12.40 -4.74 4.85
N THR A 43 -12.33 -4.00 5.94
CA THR A 43 -11.18 -3.16 6.34
C THR A 43 -10.00 -3.98 6.85
N GLY A 44 -10.27 -5.15 7.42
CA GLY A 44 -9.27 -5.98 8.12
C GLY A 44 -8.58 -7.06 7.28
N PHE A 45 -9.07 -7.39 6.08
CA PHE A 45 -8.64 -8.60 5.36
C PHE A 45 -7.11 -8.72 5.17
N PRO A 46 -6.40 -7.70 4.62
CA PRO A 46 -4.95 -7.81 4.45
C PRO A 46 -4.20 -7.94 5.78
N HIS A 47 -4.68 -7.27 6.82
CA HIS A 47 -4.08 -7.31 8.15
C HIS A 47 -4.20 -8.70 8.77
N MET A 48 -5.40 -9.29 8.73
CA MET A 48 -5.65 -10.64 9.22
C MET A 48 -4.83 -11.69 8.48
N LEU A 49 -4.73 -11.59 7.15
CA LEU A 49 -3.92 -12.49 6.35
C LEU A 49 -2.46 -12.54 6.84
N PHE A 50 -1.86 -11.39 7.14
CA PHE A 50 -0.48 -11.32 7.65
C PHE A 50 -0.34 -11.51 9.16
N MET A 51 -1.44 -11.62 9.92
CA MET A 51 -1.42 -12.13 11.29
C MET A 51 -1.37 -13.65 11.30
N VAL A 52 -2.12 -14.31 10.40
CA VAL A 52 -2.14 -15.77 10.27
C VAL A 52 -0.92 -16.31 9.53
N HIS A 53 -0.49 -15.60 8.47
CA HIS A 53 0.65 -15.99 7.62
C HIS A 53 1.74 -14.91 7.59
N PRO A 54 2.50 -14.73 8.68
CA PRO A 54 3.56 -13.72 8.76
C PRO A 54 4.68 -13.93 7.73
N GLU A 55 4.89 -15.15 7.24
CA GLU A 55 5.91 -15.53 6.24
C GLU A 55 5.70 -14.86 4.88
N TYR A 56 4.48 -14.42 4.56
CA TYR A 56 4.20 -13.70 3.31
C TYR A 56 4.45 -12.20 3.38
N ARG A 57 4.85 -11.65 4.55
CA ARG A 57 5.18 -10.22 4.66
C ARG A 57 6.47 -9.92 3.89
N PRO A 58 6.44 -9.10 2.83
CA PRO A 58 7.64 -8.74 2.10
C PRO A 58 8.54 -7.84 2.93
N LYS A 59 9.87 -7.94 2.71
CA LYS A 59 10.83 -6.96 3.25
C LYS A 59 10.55 -5.58 2.65
N ARG A 60 10.74 -4.54 3.47
CA ARG A 60 10.64 -3.14 3.02
C ARG A 60 11.61 -2.89 1.86
N PRO A 61 11.24 -2.01 0.91
CA PRO A 61 12.13 -1.67 -0.19
C PRO A 61 13.44 -1.08 0.34
N ALA A 62 14.57 -1.62 -0.12
CA ALA A 62 15.89 -1.16 0.31
C ALA A 62 16.23 0.24 -0.22
N ASN A 63 15.71 0.58 -1.40
CA ASN A 63 15.95 1.86 -2.05
C ASN A 63 14.65 2.66 -2.05
N GLN A 64 14.67 3.80 -1.37
CA GLN A 64 13.63 4.82 -1.49
C GLN A 64 14.01 5.74 -2.64
N PHE A 65 13.00 6.21 -3.40
CA PHE A 65 13.24 7.23 -4.41
C PHE A 65 13.78 8.49 -3.73
N VAL A 66 15.01 8.87 -4.07
CA VAL A 66 15.62 10.13 -3.67
C VAL A 66 15.39 11.11 -4.83
N PRO A 67 14.52 12.12 -4.67
CA PRO A 67 14.35 13.14 -5.71
C PRO A 67 15.65 13.94 -5.83
N SER A 68 16.39 13.73 -6.91
CA SER A 68 17.53 14.59 -7.24
C SER A 68 16.99 15.86 -7.92
N THR A 69 16.66 16.88 -7.13
CA THR A 69 16.65 18.25 -7.65
C THR A 69 18.09 18.56 -8.06
N GLY A 70 18.32 18.96 -9.31
CA GLY A 70 19.66 19.27 -9.87
C GLY A 70 20.33 20.50 -9.25
N ILE A 71 20.37 20.58 -7.93
CA ILE A 71 21.15 21.55 -7.16
C ILE A 71 22.32 20.73 -6.63
N ASN A 72 23.53 21.02 -7.14
CA ASN A 72 24.78 20.43 -6.66
C ASN A 72 24.89 20.71 -5.16
N THR A 73 24.46 19.76 -4.33
CA THR A 73 24.76 19.77 -2.90
C THR A 73 25.98 18.89 -2.75
N GLU A 74 27.12 19.55 -2.65
CA GLU A 74 28.39 18.96 -2.28
C GLU A 74 28.17 18.09 -1.04
N SER A 75 28.34 16.79 -1.22
CA SER A 75 28.28 15.79 -0.17
C SER A 75 29.45 16.03 0.80
N THR A 76 29.23 16.79 1.88
CA THR A 76 30.14 16.77 3.02
C THR A 76 29.88 15.49 3.80
N SER A 77 30.82 14.54 3.67
CA SER A 77 30.94 13.38 4.53
C SER A 77 31.02 13.80 6.00
N GLY A 78 30.06 13.37 6.81
CA GLY A 78 30.08 13.51 8.26
C GLY A 78 29.85 12.15 8.92
N SER A 79 30.94 11.49 9.30
CA SER A 79 30.95 10.35 10.22
C SER A 79 30.50 10.81 11.61
N VAL A 80 29.61 10.06 12.25
CA VAL A 80 29.47 9.96 13.71
C VAL A 80 29.43 8.48 14.07
#